data_AF-A0A813IGI8-F1
#
_entry.id   AF-A0A813IGI8-F1
#
_cell.length_a   1.000
_cell.length_b   1.000
_cell.length_c   1.000
_cell.angle_alpha   90.00
_cell.angle_beta   90.00
_cell.angle_gamma   90.00
#
_symmetry.space_group_name_H-M   'P 1'
#
loop_
_entity.id
_entity.type
_entity.pdbx_description
1 polymer ?
#
loop_
_entity_poly.entity_id
_entity_poly.type
_entity_poly.pdbx_seq_one_letter_code
_entity_poly.pdbx_strand_id
1 'polypeptide(L)'
;VFCEWLGVDGVPSWVDSLARAVGERSVVDSGPASDVKCPEGHCCQLQAQGVIASFLEQVICQDCDEELKTSEAHWRCVSCCFELCVKCAQSA
;
A
#
# COMPACT_ATOMS: atom_id res chain seq x y z
N VAL A 1 -27.05 -15.29 0.20
CA VAL A 1 -27.30 -15.11 1.65
C VAL A 1 -27.13 -13.67 2.15
N PHE A 2 -25.97 -13.01 2.07
CA PHE A 2 -25.82 -11.61 2.54
C PHE A 2 -26.36 -10.56 1.54
N CYS A 3 -26.12 -10.76 0.23
CA CYS A 3 -26.61 -9.85 -0.82
C CYS A 3 -28.14 -9.85 -0.97
N GLU A 4 -28.79 -11.01 -0.82
CA GLU A 4 -30.26 -11.13 -0.85
C GLU A 4 -30.93 -10.38 0.32
N TRP A 5 -30.27 -10.32 1.48
CA TRP A 5 -30.76 -9.57 2.65
C TRP A 5 -30.70 -8.05 2.44
N LEU A 6 -29.79 -7.58 1.58
CA LEU A 6 -29.62 -6.16 1.26
C LEU A 6 -30.44 -5.73 0.02
N GLY A 7 -31.18 -6.64 -0.62
CA GLY A 7 -32.01 -6.33 -1.79
C GLY A 7 -31.20 -5.94 -3.03
N VAL A 8 -29.96 -6.42 -3.14
CA VAL A 8 -29.07 -6.19 -4.30
C VAL A 8 -28.84 -7.50 -5.05
N ASP A 9 -29.00 -7.45 -6.39
CA ASP A 9 -28.91 -8.58 -7.34
C ASP A 9 -27.50 -9.23 -7.45
N GLY A 10 -26.62 -9.00 -6.48
CA GLY A 10 -25.24 -9.44 -6.45
C GLY A 10 -24.33 -8.35 -5.85
N VAL A 11 -23.02 -8.63 -5.81
CA VAL A 11 -22.02 -7.58 -5.52
C VAL A 11 -22.01 -6.62 -6.72
N PRO A 12 -22.28 -5.32 -6.54
CA PRO A 12 -22.25 -4.37 -7.65
C PRO A 12 -20.85 -4.28 -8.27
N SER A 13 -20.76 -4.11 -9.59
CA SER A 13 -19.49 -4.00 -10.32
C SER A 13 -18.59 -2.84 -9.88
N TRP A 14 -19.17 -1.82 -9.24
CA TRP A 14 -18.41 -0.73 -8.65
C TRP A 14 -17.59 -1.19 -7.44
N VAL A 15 -18.04 -2.21 -6.69
CA VAL A 15 -17.31 -2.77 -5.53
C VAL A 15 -16.01 -3.42 -6.01
N ASP A 16 -16.07 -4.18 -7.10
CA ASP A 16 -14.89 -4.77 -7.72
C ASP A 16 -13.94 -3.68 -8.26
N SER A 17 -14.51 -2.63 -8.84
CA SER A 17 -13.74 -1.49 -9.34
C SER A 17 -13.02 -0.74 -8.21
N LEU A 18 -13.69 -0.59 -7.06
CA LEU A 18 -13.12 0.01 -5.85
C LEU A 18 -12.06 -0.89 -5.21
N ALA A 19 -12.33 -2.19 -5.07
CA ALA A 19 -11.34 -3.16 -4.58
C ALA A 19 -10.09 -3.17 -5.47
N ARG A 20 -10.27 -3.09 -6.79
CA ARG A 20 -9.16 -2.98 -7.74
C ARG A 20 -8.40 -1.65 -7.57
N ALA A 21 -9.11 -0.53 -7.42
CA ALA A 21 -8.50 0.79 -7.21
C ALA A 21 -7.76 0.90 -5.87
N VAL A 22 -8.21 0.21 -4.82
CA VAL A 22 -7.47 0.08 -3.55
C VAL A 22 -6.18 -0.71 -3.73
N GLY A 23 -6.21 -1.76 -4.57
CA GLY A 23 -5.02 -2.53 -4.93
C GLY A 23 -4.07 -1.82 -5.90
N GLU A 24 -4.49 -0.73 -6.53
CA GLU A 24 -3.66 0.05 -7.45
C GLU A 24 -2.62 0.88 -6.66
N ARG A 25 -1.49 0.22 -6.38
CA ARG A 25 -0.25 0.86 -5.93
C ARG A 25 0.72 0.95 -7.10
N SER A 26 1.29 2.13 -7.30
CA SER A 26 2.28 2.33 -8.36
C SER A 26 3.66 2.04 -7.81
N VAL A 27 4.38 1.12 -8.44
CA VAL A 27 5.82 0.97 -8.20
C VAL A 27 6.49 2.23 -8.73
N VAL A 28 7.20 2.94 -7.86
CA VAL A 28 7.96 4.14 -8.20
C VAL A 28 9.35 3.68 -8.56
N ASP A 29 9.85 4.07 -9.72
CA ASP A 29 11.23 3.76 -10.11
C ASP A 29 12.18 4.50 -9.16
N SER A 30 12.84 3.75 -8.28
CA SER A 30 13.75 4.31 -7.28
C SER A 30 15.14 4.64 -7.83
N GLY A 31 15.38 4.43 -9.13
CA GLY A 31 16.73 4.46 -9.70
C GLY A 31 17.58 3.27 -9.22
N PRO A 32 18.89 3.26 -9.52
CA PRO A 32 19.73 2.07 -9.48
C PRO A 32 20.17 1.57 -8.09
N ALA A 33 19.62 2.09 -7.00
CA ALA A 33 20.03 1.69 -5.66
C ALA A 33 18.85 1.71 -4.69
N SER A 34 18.42 0.53 -4.26
CA SER A 34 17.65 0.39 -3.03
C SER A 34 17.77 -1.02 -2.48
N ASP A 35 18.86 -1.26 -1.76
CA ASP A 35 19.05 -2.44 -0.92
C ASP A 35 18.16 -2.43 0.34
N VAL A 36 16.97 -1.80 0.27
CA VAL A 36 16.06 -1.73 1.40
C VAL A 36 15.44 -3.11 1.59
N LYS A 37 15.64 -3.68 2.78
CA LYS A 37 15.10 -4.97 3.18
C LYS A 37 14.20 -4.84 4.39
N CYS A 38 13.19 -5.69 4.48
CA CYS A 38 12.42 -5.80 5.71
C CYS A 38 13.23 -6.52 6.80
N PRO A 39 12.75 -6.58 8.06
CA PRO A 39 13.42 -7.29 9.15
C PRO A 39 13.68 -8.78 8.86
N GLU A 40 12.85 -9.40 8.01
CA GLU A 40 13.00 -10.79 7.56
C GLU A 40 13.98 -10.94 6.37
N GLY A 41 14.56 -9.84 5.87
CA GLY A 41 15.56 -9.85 4.80
C GLY A 41 15.01 -9.87 3.36
N HIS A 42 13.70 -9.78 3.17
CA HIS A 42 13.09 -9.68 1.83
C HIS A 42 13.32 -8.29 1.22
N CYS A 43 13.50 -8.23 -0.11
CA CYS A 43 13.64 -6.97 -0.82
C CYS A 43 12.33 -6.16 -0.78
N CYS A 44 12.43 -4.89 -0.38
CA CYS A 44 11.32 -3.95 -0.45
C CYS A 44 11.31 -3.24 -1.81
N GLN A 45 10.12 -2.82 -2.24
CA GLN A 45 9.92 -2.01 -3.44
C GLN A 45 9.42 -0.63 -3.05
N LEU A 46 9.90 0.40 -3.75
CA LEU A 46 9.37 1.73 -3.57
C LEU A 46 7.99 1.80 -4.24
N GLN A 47 6.98 2.15 -3.45
CA GLN A 47 5.60 2.29 -3.89
C GLN A 47 5.07 3.65 -3.49
N ALA A 48 4.05 4.11 -4.21
CA ALA A 48 3.19 5.20 -3.78
C ALA A 48 1.74 4.76 -3.93
N GLN A 49 0.91 5.09 -2.94
CA GLN A 49 -0.52 4.84 -3.03
C GLN A 49 -1.17 5.82 -4.02
N GLY A 50 -2.08 5.31 -4.86
CA GLY A 50 -2.98 6.16 -5.61
C GLY A 50 -3.92 6.96 -4.68
N VAL A 51 -4.54 8.02 -5.21
CA VAL A 51 -5.42 8.91 -4.43
C VAL A 51 -6.60 8.15 -3.81
N ILE A 52 -7.20 7.22 -4.56
CA ILE A 52 -8.33 6.41 -4.08
C ILE A 52 -7.88 5.42 -2.99
N ALA A 53 -6.74 4.74 -3.21
CA ALA A 53 -6.17 3.83 -2.23
C ALA A 53 -5.83 4.55 -0.91
N SER A 54 -5.24 5.75 -1.01
CA SER A 54 -4.89 6.57 0.16
C SER A 54 -6.10 7.05 0.97
N PHE A 55 -7.30 7.09 0.38
CA PHE A 55 -8.53 7.45 1.07
C PHE A 55 -9.14 6.26 1.84
N LEU A 56 -8.82 5.03 1.42
CA LEU A 56 -9.44 3.81 1.93
C LEU A 56 -8.49 3.00 2.81
N GLU A 57 -7.18 3.20 2.66
CA GLU A 57 -6.13 2.49 3.37
C GLU A 57 -5.13 3.49 3.95
N GLN A 58 -4.98 3.45 5.27
CA GLN A 58 -3.91 4.15 5.97
C GLN A 58 -2.64 3.29 5.94
N VAL A 59 -1.53 3.85 5.49
CA VAL A 59 -0.22 3.20 5.56
C VAL A 59 0.58 3.87 6.65
N ILE A 60 1.03 3.06 7.62
CA ILE A 60 1.78 3.53 8.78
C ILE A 60 3.20 2.99 8.64
N CYS A 61 4.18 3.87 8.79
CA CYS A 61 5.59 3.47 8.86
C CYS A 61 5.82 2.65 10.12
N GLN A 62 6.33 1.42 9.99
CA GLN A 62 6.52 0.53 11.14
C GLN A 62 7.77 0.84 11.99
N ASP A 63 8.55 1.86 11.62
CA ASP A 63 9.72 2.31 12.39
C ASP A 63 9.43 3.58 13.20
N CYS A 64 8.78 4.58 12.59
CA CYS A 64 8.47 5.85 13.26
C CYS A 64 7.00 6.02 13.65
N ASP A 65 6.13 5.05 13.36
CA ASP A 65 4.68 5.06 13.61
C ASP A 65 3.92 6.25 12.99
N GLU A 66 4.54 6.96 12.03
CA GLU A 66 3.88 8.05 11.30
C GLU A 66 3.02 7.51 10.15
N GLU A 67 1.83 8.09 9.99
CA GLU A 67 0.95 7.84 8.83
C GLU A 67 1.54 8.53 7.59
N LEU A 68 1.67 7.76 6.51
CA LEU A 68 2.11 8.24 5.21
C LEU A 68 0.97 8.98 4.51
N LYS A 69 1.30 10.12 3.92
CA LYS A 69 0.32 10.93 3.21
C LYS A 69 -0.04 10.32 1.86
N THR A 70 -1.17 10.80 1.33
CA THR A 70 -1.60 10.46 -0.02
C THR A 70 -0.50 10.72 -1.04
N SER A 71 -0.24 9.74 -1.90
CA SER A 71 0.82 9.78 -2.92
C SER A 71 2.25 9.87 -2.36
N GLU A 72 2.45 9.70 -1.05
CA GLU A 72 3.78 9.65 -0.45
C GLU A 72 4.47 8.32 -0.78
N ALA A 73 5.70 8.43 -1.29
CA ALA A 73 6.50 7.26 -1.60
C ALA A 73 6.97 6.58 -0.31
N HIS A 74 6.95 5.24 -0.31
CA HIS A 74 7.35 4.41 0.81
C HIS A 74 7.85 3.05 0.33
N TRP A 75 8.65 2.40 1.17
CA TRP A 75 9.15 1.07 0.93
C TRP A 75 8.18 0.04 1.45
N ARG A 76 7.74 -0.83 0.56
CA ARG A 76 6.88 -1.95 0.89
C ARG A 76 7.59 -3.27 0.64
N CYS A 77 7.58 -4.15 1.63
CA CYS A 77 7.84 -5.56 1.42
C CYS A 77 6.56 -6.26 0.98
N VAL A 78 6.52 -6.75 -0.26
CA VAL A 78 5.34 -7.49 -0.77
C VAL A 78 5.14 -8.82 -0.04
N SER A 79 6.22 -9.42 0.48
CA SER A 79 6.16 -10.71 1.19
C SER A 79 5.60 -10.60 2.61
N CYS A 80 5.95 -9.54 3.34
CA CYS A 80 5.59 -9.38 4.75
C CYS A 80 4.53 -8.30 5.00
N CYS A 81 4.14 -7.57 3.96
CA CYS A 81 3.38 -6.31 4.08
C CYS A 81 4.06 -5.31 5.03
N PHE A 82 5.39 -5.35 5.09
CA PHE A 82 6.17 -4.40 5.90
C PHE A 82 6.22 -3.05 5.19
N GLU A 83 5.91 -1.97 5.90
CA GLU A 83 5.80 -0.61 5.36
C GLU A 83 6.79 0.31 6.07
N LEU A 84 7.61 1.03 5.30
CA LEU A 84 8.68 1.88 5.83
C LEU A 84 8.75 3.19 5.05
N CYS A 85 8.70 4.32 5.74
CA CYS A 85 8.80 5.62 5.09
C CYS A 85 10.21 5.82 4.49
N VAL A 86 10.30 6.66 3.46
CA VAL A 86 11.59 6.95 2.80
C VAL A 86 12.62 7.51 3.77
N LYS A 87 12.21 8.31 4.77
CA LYS A 87 13.11 8.92 5.76
C LYS A 87 13.77 7.87 6.66
N CYS A 88 12.98 6.92 7.18
CA CYS A 88 13.49 5.83 8.01
C CYS A 88 14.39 4.90 7.19
N ALA A 89 14.03 4.60 5.94
CA ALA A 89 14.86 3.79 5.05
C ALA A 89 16.23 4.42 4.73
N GLN A 90 16.32 5.75 4.72
CA GLN A 90 17.59 6.48 4.49
C GLN A 90 18.41 6.68 5.77
N SER A 91 17.83 6.43 6.94
CA SER A 91 18.47 6.60 8.25
C SER A 91 19.00 5.28 8.84
N ALA A 92 18.74 4.16 8.16
CA ALA A 92 19.07 2.79 8.58
C ALA A 92 20.44 2.32 8.09
#